data_AF-A0A0G4GK05-F1
#
_entry.id   AF-A0A0G4GK05-F1
#
_cell.length_a   1.000
_cell.length_b   1.000
_cell.length_c   1.000
_cell.angle_alpha   90.00
_cell.angle_beta   90.00
_cell.angle_gamma   90.00
#
_symmetry.space_group_name_H-M   'P 1'
#
loop_
_entity.id
_entity.type
_entity.pdbx_description
1 polymer ?
#
loop_
_entity_poly.entity_id
_entity_poly.type
_entity_poly.pdbx_seq_one_letter_code
_entity_poly.pdbx_strand_id
1 'polypeptide(L)'
;MRPSSAPERRRRSKIFRAPTLLIAIALFGLVADGLDASYHRRRPFRRRMQSMQPAPPEAFVNPVVVSSVRRSTLPKVRAASPSRQWMTAEKQGPSAAEAQPVATKVEDVAAGGGDSDARGLDVNGYPGGRMEYASEQEISSTAVDSAGAGGASLIPGLDSDAAKTTLLGAGILGVSAGLLQVPYFAEHGDMVMIVAFILGYMGIIFEELVDCNKSGVALMMATVVWALYGHVSGDPGMVAERLNEQLAEVSQVIFFLIGATTLVEVVSAYKGFDVISEKITARSQRQLMVVLGIVTFFMSAVLDNLTTTIIMVTLLRRLVTDDFNRKLFGAMVVIAANAGGAWTPIGDVTTTMLWIGGQLTGPNIIKDLFLPSAVSLIVAVLALLPQVKEIEPMERKPTMSDMASQRSTFILSAGLSGILSVPLFKQLTGLPPYLGMMGALAMMWLITDILNAGKPLKENPTPDKALQQIDHAGILFFLGILLSVSALNSAGILQELADWLTRTLPNQDVLATAIGIVSAVIDNVPLVAATMGMYDLSQYPTDSQLWELIAYCAGTGGSLLIIGSAAGVAYMGQEKVDFVWYARRITGPAFLGYMAGIATYVATHLDTVSAPVLALATEQGLT
;
A
#
# COMPACT_ATOMS: atom_id res chain seq x y z
N MET A 1 13.59 33.56 -39.24
CA MET A 1 14.37 32.36 -38.85
C MET A 1 13.86 31.87 -37.50
N ARG A 2 13.79 30.55 -37.25
CA ARG A 2 13.50 29.99 -35.91
C ARG A 2 14.83 29.67 -35.21
N PRO A 3 15.03 29.97 -33.92
CA PRO A 3 16.15 29.42 -33.15
C PRO A 3 15.94 27.92 -32.94
N SER A 4 17.02 27.14 -32.98
CA SER A 4 16.98 25.68 -32.79
C SER A 4 16.99 25.30 -31.30
N SER A 5 16.09 24.41 -30.89
CA SER A 5 16.05 23.85 -29.54
C SER A 5 16.89 22.57 -29.44
N ALA A 6 18.11 22.68 -28.92
CA ALA A 6 18.92 21.51 -28.59
C ALA A 6 18.43 20.83 -27.29
N PRO A 7 18.43 19.49 -27.18
CA PRO A 7 18.02 18.79 -25.97
C PRO A 7 19.09 18.90 -24.88
N GLU A 8 18.77 19.61 -23.79
CA GLU A 8 19.71 19.83 -22.69
C GLU A 8 19.97 18.53 -21.90
N ARG A 9 21.22 18.04 -21.92
CA ARG A 9 21.59 16.73 -21.36
C ARG A 9 21.40 16.69 -19.84
N ARG A 10 20.67 15.67 -19.35
CA ARG A 10 20.46 15.35 -17.92
C ARG A 10 21.79 15.27 -17.13
N ARG A 11 22.24 16.37 -16.51
CA ARG A 11 23.23 16.33 -15.41
C ARG A 11 22.55 15.83 -14.12
N ARG A 12 22.29 14.52 -14.03
CA ARG A 12 21.82 13.87 -12.79
C ARG A 12 22.87 14.03 -11.66
N SER A 13 22.39 14.20 -10.44
CA SER A 13 23.16 14.62 -9.26
C SER A 13 24.01 13.48 -8.65
N LYS A 14 25.32 13.51 -8.86
CA LYS A 14 26.27 12.54 -8.26
C LYS A 14 26.37 12.59 -6.71
N ILE A 15 25.72 13.55 -6.06
CA ILE A 15 25.82 13.81 -4.62
C ILE A 15 24.89 12.92 -3.77
N PHE A 16 23.84 12.35 -4.37
CA PHE A 16 22.77 11.62 -3.66
C PHE A 16 23.19 10.29 -2.98
N ARG A 17 24.37 9.75 -3.28
CA ARG A 17 24.68 8.32 -3.02
C ARG A 17 25.32 8.00 -1.66
N ALA A 18 25.83 8.98 -0.91
CA ALA A 18 26.55 8.71 0.33
C ALA A 18 25.67 8.60 1.60
N PRO A 19 24.73 9.52 1.90
CA PRO A 19 24.05 9.53 3.19
C PRO A 19 23.13 8.32 3.41
N THR A 20 22.24 8.05 2.44
CA THR A 20 21.27 6.94 2.52
C THR A 20 21.98 5.58 2.59
N LEU A 21 23.07 5.43 1.84
CA LEU A 21 23.91 4.23 1.84
C LEU A 21 24.56 4.00 3.22
N LEU A 22 25.13 5.04 3.84
CA LEU A 22 25.74 4.94 5.17
C LEU A 22 24.71 4.62 6.26
N ILE A 23 23.50 5.20 6.19
CA ILE A 23 22.43 4.93 7.15
C ILE A 23 21.92 3.48 7.00
N ALA A 24 21.68 3.02 5.77
CA ALA A 24 21.25 1.64 5.52
C ALA A 24 22.30 0.61 5.97
N ILE A 25 23.60 0.87 5.74
CA ILE A 25 24.70 0.01 6.21
C ILE A 25 24.80 0.01 7.75
N ALA A 26 24.60 1.15 8.42
CA ALA A 26 24.63 1.24 9.87
C ALA A 26 23.46 0.47 10.52
N LEU A 27 22.26 0.57 9.96
CA LEU A 27 21.09 -0.21 10.39
C LEU A 27 21.28 -1.72 10.13
N PHE A 28 21.86 -2.10 8.98
CA PHE A 28 22.17 -3.48 8.66
C PHE A 28 23.14 -4.12 9.67
N GLY A 29 24.20 -3.42 10.07
CA GLY A 29 25.13 -3.89 11.10
C GLY A 29 24.45 -4.14 12.46
N LEU A 30 23.64 -3.18 12.93
CA LEU A 30 22.88 -3.29 14.17
C LEU A 30 21.91 -4.50 14.19
N VAL A 31 21.25 -4.78 13.06
CA VAL A 31 20.35 -5.94 12.94
C VAL A 31 21.14 -7.25 12.88
N ALA A 32 22.25 -7.30 12.13
CA ALA A 32 23.09 -8.48 12.02
C ALA A 32 23.71 -8.90 13.38
N ASP A 33 24.30 -7.95 14.11
CA ASP A 33 24.91 -8.19 15.42
C ASP A 33 23.86 -8.67 16.45
N GLY A 34 22.64 -8.11 16.41
CA GLY A 34 21.53 -8.52 17.28
C GLY A 34 21.03 -9.94 17.02
N LEU A 35 20.98 -10.35 15.75
CA LEU A 35 20.58 -11.70 15.34
C LEU A 35 21.64 -12.75 15.69
N ASP A 36 22.92 -12.49 15.43
CA ASP A 36 24.01 -13.44 15.71
C ASP A 36 24.17 -13.70 17.23
N ALA A 37 24.15 -12.63 18.03
CA ALA A 37 24.16 -12.69 19.49
C ALA A 37 22.94 -13.43 20.11
N SER A 38 21.87 -13.60 19.33
CA SER A 38 20.66 -14.34 19.68
C SER A 38 20.70 -15.79 19.20
N TYR A 39 21.28 -16.05 18.03
CA TYR A 39 21.43 -17.39 17.44
C TYR A 39 22.34 -18.29 18.30
N HIS A 40 23.52 -17.79 18.67
CA HIS A 40 24.56 -18.59 19.34
C HIS A 40 24.16 -19.17 20.71
N ARG A 41 23.08 -18.69 21.35
CA ARG A 41 22.62 -19.18 22.67
C ARG A 41 21.65 -20.37 22.60
N ARG A 42 21.13 -20.72 21.42
CA ARG A 42 19.87 -21.51 21.28
C ARG A 42 20.01 -23.04 21.22
N ARG A 43 21.23 -23.60 21.11
CA ARG A 43 21.44 -25.07 20.97
C ARG A 43 20.70 -25.97 21.97
N PRO A 44 20.46 -25.59 23.25
CA PRO A 44 19.71 -26.45 24.19
C PRO A 44 18.19 -26.49 23.95
N PHE A 45 17.59 -25.41 23.44
CA PHE A 45 16.14 -25.21 23.51
C PHE A 45 15.37 -25.88 22.36
N ARG A 46 15.90 -25.80 21.13
CA ARG A 46 15.26 -26.39 19.92
C ARG A 46 15.03 -27.91 20.05
N ARG A 47 15.96 -28.62 20.70
CA ARG A 47 15.84 -30.05 21.04
C ARG A 47 14.69 -30.38 22.01
N ARG A 48 14.24 -29.42 22.82
CA ARG A 48 13.18 -29.64 23.82
C ARG A 48 11.79 -29.57 23.17
N MET A 49 11.54 -28.58 22.31
CA MET A 49 10.31 -28.52 21.50
C MET A 49 10.15 -29.75 20.60
N GLN A 50 11.23 -30.16 19.90
CA GLN A 50 11.22 -31.37 19.06
C GLN A 50 10.96 -32.68 19.82
N SER A 51 11.01 -32.68 21.16
CA SER A 51 10.67 -33.84 22.01
C SER A 51 9.24 -33.83 22.57
N MET A 52 8.46 -32.77 22.31
CA MET A 52 7.08 -32.63 22.78
C MET A 52 6.08 -32.88 21.64
N GLN A 53 5.79 -34.16 21.38
CA GLN A 53 4.59 -34.51 20.62
C GLN A 53 3.33 -34.22 21.49
N PRO A 54 2.26 -33.65 20.91
CA PRO A 54 0.98 -33.55 21.61
C PRO A 54 0.39 -34.96 21.84
N ALA A 55 -0.22 -35.16 23.00
CA ALA A 55 -0.95 -36.41 23.27
C ALA A 55 -2.18 -36.53 22.35
N PRO A 56 -2.54 -37.75 21.90
CA PRO A 56 -3.76 -37.94 21.11
C PRO A 56 -5.01 -37.58 21.95
N PRO A 57 -6.07 -37.02 21.34
CA PRO A 57 -7.24 -36.57 22.07
C PRO A 57 -8.01 -37.73 22.71
N GLU A 58 -8.29 -37.63 24.01
CA GLU A 58 -9.13 -38.60 24.72
C GLU A 58 -10.59 -38.53 24.24
N ALA A 59 -11.19 -39.69 24.00
CA ALA A 59 -12.56 -39.79 23.52
C ALA A 59 -13.57 -39.49 24.63
N PHE A 60 -14.07 -38.25 24.70
CA PHE A 60 -15.11 -37.84 25.65
C PHE A 60 -16.44 -38.58 25.42
N VAL A 61 -16.68 -39.62 26.21
CA VAL A 61 -18.00 -40.28 26.32
C VAL A 61 -18.93 -39.41 27.15
N ASN A 62 -20.02 -38.95 26.55
CA ASN A 62 -20.92 -37.97 27.15
C ASN A 62 -22.06 -38.66 27.94
N PRO A 63 -22.16 -38.50 29.28
CA PRO A 63 -23.17 -39.18 30.09
C PRO A 63 -24.55 -38.52 30.01
N VAL A 64 -25.57 -39.28 29.58
CA VAL A 64 -26.95 -38.78 29.47
C VAL A 64 -27.58 -38.60 30.86
N VAL A 65 -27.75 -37.35 31.29
CA VAL A 65 -28.51 -37.01 32.50
C VAL A 65 -30.01 -36.94 32.16
N VAL A 66 -30.77 -37.91 32.64
CA VAL A 66 -32.24 -37.92 32.53
C VAL A 66 -32.84 -37.07 33.65
N SER A 67 -33.52 -35.98 33.31
CA SER A 67 -34.39 -35.24 34.24
C SER A 67 -35.81 -35.14 33.68
N SER A 68 -36.82 -35.32 34.53
CA SER A 68 -38.21 -35.55 34.12
C SER A 68 -39.12 -34.37 34.43
N VAL A 69 -39.85 -33.88 33.44
CA VAL A 69 -41.02 -33.00 33.64
C VAL A 69 -42.17 -33.46 32.75
N ARG A 70 -43.35 -33.63 33.35
CA ARG A 70 -44.60 -33.97 32.64
C ARG A 70 -45.12 -32.77 31.85
N ARG A 71 -45.73 -33.00 30.69
CA ARG A 71 -47.00 -32.34 30.32
C ARG A 71 -47.87 -33.27 29.47
N SER A 72 -49.18 -33.13 29.63
CA SER A 72 -50.21 -34.02 29.10
C SER A 72 -51.09 -33.29 28.09
N THR A 73 -51.42 -33.93 26.96
CA THR A 73 -52.81 -34.24 26.52
C THR A 73 -52.82 -34.89 25.11
N LEU A 74 -53.71 -35.87 24.90
CA LEU A 74 -54.10 -36.42 23.58
C LEU A 74 -55.58 -36.08 23.34
N PRO A 75 -56.03 -35.88 22.08
CA PRO A 75 -56.52 -36.97 21.20
C PRO A 75 -55.77 -37.01 19.83
N LYS A 76 -55.60 -38.12 19.10
CA LYS A 76 -56.59 -39.03 18.42
C LYS A 76 -57.39 -38.29 17.30
N VAL A 77 -57.60 -38.81 16.07
CA VAL A 77 -57.48 -40.20 15.55
C VAL A 77 -57.46 -40.27 13.99
N ARG A 78 -57.02 -41.42 13.40
CA ARG A 78 -57.15 -41.87 11.97
C ARG A 78 -56.37 -41.04 10.92
N ALA A 79 -55.89 -41.56 9.79
CA ALA A 79 -55.69 -42.90 9.20
C ALA A 79 -54.57 -42.78 8.09
N ALA A 80 -54.11 -43.78 7.31
CA ALA A 80 -54.52 -45.17 7.07
C ALA A 80 -53.32 -46.15 6.98
N SER A 81 -53.22 -47.03 5.96
CA SER A 81 -52.25 -48.17 5.91
C SER A 81 -52.03 -48.69 4.43
N PRO A 82 -51.33 -49.82 4.10
CA PRO A 82 -50.20 -49.75 3.14
C PRO A 82 -50.04 -50.89 2.06
N SER A 83 -49.09 -50.72 1.12
CA SER A 83 -48.37 -51.78 0.35
C SER A 83 -47.13 -51.16 -0.35
N ARG A 84 -45.90 -51.73 -0.39
CA ARG A 84 -45.40 -53.03 -0.93
C ARG A 84 -45.51 -53.10 -2.49
N GLN A 85 -44.57 -53.65 -3.28
CA GLN A 85 -43.59 -54.75 -3.02
C GLN A 85 -42.52 -54.95 -4.15
N TRP A 86 -41.46 -55.75 -3.90
CA TRP A 86 -40.45 -56.36 -4.85
C TRP A 86 -39.40 -55.38 -5.48
N MET A 87 -38.07 -55.63 -5.58
CA MET A 87 -37.18 -56.75 -6.06
C MET A 87 -37.00 -56.79 -7.61
N THR A 88 -35.82 -57.04 -8.25
CA THR A 88 -34.45 -57.49 -7.84
C THR A 88 -33.40 -57.31 -8.99
N ALA A 89 -32.09 -57.28 -8.66
CA ALA A 89 -30.90 -57.75 -9.47
C ALA A 89 -30.55 -57.05 -10.83
N GLU A 90 -29.36 -57.15 -11.46
CA GLU A 90 -27.93 -57.33 -11.05
C GLU A 90 -27.01 -57.14 -12.32
N LYS A 91 -25.68 -56.90 -12.14
CA LYS A 91 -24.50 -57.18 -13.03
C LYS A 91 -23.83 -56.08 -13.92
N GLN A 92 -22.57 -55.78 -13.53
CA GLN A 92 -21.28 -55.83 -14.29
C GLN A 92 -21.07 -55.06 -15.63
N GLY A 93 -19.88 -54.45 -15.78
CA GLY A 93 -19.33 -53.84 -17.02
C GLY A 93 -18.53 -54.82 -17.91
N PRO A 94 -17.65 -54.38 -18.86
CA PRO A 94 -16.46 -53.55 -18.54
C PRO A 94 -15.85 -52.62 -19.65
N SER A 95 -14.75 -51.92 -19.29
CA SER A 95 -13.55 -51.56 -20.10
C SER A 95 -13.54 -50.50 -21.24
N ALA A 96 -12.89 -49.36 -20.94
CA ALA A 96 -11.89 -48.55 -21.68
C ALA A 96 -11.75 -48.52 -23.24
N ALA A 97 -11.55 -47.30 -23.79
CA ALA A 97 -10.47 -46.93 -24.74
C ALA A 97 -10.33 -45.39 -24.91
N GLU A 98 -9.21 -44.92 -25.50
CA GLU A 98 -8.77 -43.51 -25.64
C GLU A 98 -9.30 -42.81 -26.92
N ALA A 99 -9.35 -41.45 -26.93
CA ALA A 99 -8.92 -40.57 -28.05
C ALA A 99 -9.08 -39.07 -27.74
N GLN A 100 -8.38 -38.20 -28.48
CA GLN A 100 -8.39 -36.72 -28.36
C GLN A 100 -9.25 -36.02 -29.45
N PRO A 101 -9.53 -34.70 -29.35
CA PRO A 101 -10.63 -34.05 -30.07
C PRO A 101 -10.29 -33.48 -31.45
N VAL A 102 -11.33 -33.20 -32.24
CA VAL A 102 -11.28 -32.40 -33.49
C VAL A 102 -12.42 -31.38 -33.49
N ALA A 103 -12.19 -30.19 -34.04
CA ALA A 103 -13.13 -29.07 -34.06
C ALA A 103 -13.69 -28.77 -35.46
N THR A 104 -14.86 -28.12 -35.51
CA THR A 104 -15.37 -27.46 -36.72
C THR A 104 -16.31 -26.29 -36.40
N LYS A 105 -16.06 -25.16 -37.09
CA LYS A 105 -16.97 -24.23 -37.82
C LYS A 105 -18.42 -23.95 -37.29
N VAL A 106 -19.01 -22.74 -37.37
CA VAL A 106 -19.09 -21.72 -38.46
C VAL A 106 -19.87 -22.27 -39.68
N GLU A 107 -20.65 -21.57 -40.50
CA GLU A 107 -21.14 -20.18 -40.59
C GLU A 107 -22.49 -20.01 -39.77
N ASP A 108 -23.60 -19.29 -40.05
CA ASP A 108 -24.03 -18.36 -41.13
C ASP A 108 -25.26 -17.42 -40.79
N VAL A 109 -25.45 -16.35 -41.60
CA VAL A 109 -26.64 -15.57 -42.08
C VAL A 109 -27.99 -15.38 -41.31
N ALA A 110 -28.47 -14.11 -41.23
CA ALA A 110 -29.79 -13.63 -41.75
C ALA A 110 -30.03 -12.09 -41.70
N ALA A 111 -30.55 -11.52 -42.81
CA ALA A 111 -31.26 -10.21 -43.00
C ALA A 111 -30.53 -8.86 -42.73
N GLY A 112 -30.82 -7.74 -43.44
CA GLY A 112 -31.59 -7.57 -44.70
C GLY A 112 -32.13 -6.15 -45.00
N GLY A 113 -31.79 -5.58 -46.17
CA GLY A 113 -32.35 -4.32 -46.75
C GLY A 113 -31.69 -2.99 -46.32
N GLY A 114 -31.68 -1.90 -47.10
CA GLY A 114 -32.06 -1.68 -48.52
C GLY A 114 -32.08 -0.17 -48.91
N ASP A 115 -31.72 0.17 -50.17
CA ASP A 115 -31.78 1.50 -50.86
C ASP A 115 -31.00 2.71 -50.26
N SER A 116 -30.55 3.75 -51.00
CA SER A 116 -30.26 3.95 -52.45
C SER A 116 -29.38 5.22 -52.72
N ASP A 117 -29.09 5.54 -53.99
CA ASP A 117 -28.67 6.85 -54.57
C ASP A 117 -27.26 7.50 -54.36
N ALA A 118 -26.29 6.99 -55.13
CA ALA A 118 -25.42 7.68 -56.13
C ALA A 118 -24.89 9.15 -55.99
N ARG A 119 -23.59 9.35 -56.36
CA ARG A 119 -23.07 10.23 -57.47
C ARG A 119 -21.53 10.39 -57.54
N GLY A 120 -20.97 10.50 -58.76
CA GLY A 120 -19.57 10.89 -59.08
C GLY A 120 -18.57 9.71 -59.05
N LEU A 121 -17.72 9.39 -60.06
CA LEU A 121 -16.93 10.16 -61.06
C LEU A 121 -15.84 11.04 -60.44
N ASP A 122 -14.58 11.05 -60.92
CA ASP A 122 -14.06 10.56 -62.22
C ASP A 122 -12.60 10.01 -62.15
N VAL A 123 -12.08 9.44 -63.26
CA VAL A 123 -10.76 8.75 -63.33
C VAL A 123 -9.87 9.28 -64.47
N ASN A 124 -8.61 9.62 -64.16
CA ASN A 124 -7.48 9.78 -65.10
C ASN A 124 -6.15 9.78 -64.30
N GLY A 125 -5.01 9.25 -64.75
CA GLY A 125 -4.70 8.44 -65.95
C GLY A 125 -3.19 8.14 -66.03
N TYR A 126 -2.80 6.90 -66.35
CA TYR A 126 -1.39 6.48 -66.56
C TYR A 126 -0.94 6.70 -68.02
N PRO A 127 0.36 6.92 -68.29
CA PRO A 127 1.27 5.80 -68.63
C PRO A 127 2.66 5.92 -67.96
N GLY A 128 3.52 4.90 -67.95
CA GLY A 128 3.39 3.51 -68.40
C GLY A 128 4.79 2.85 -68.53
N GLY A 129 4.95 1.62 -68.05
CA GLY A 129 6.23 0.90 -68.05
C GLY A 129 6.02 -0.62 -67.99
N ARG A 130 6.75 -1.38 -68.80
CA ARG A 130 6.51 -2.81 -69.10
C ARG A 130 7.46 -3.73 -68.33
N MET A 131 6.93 -4.89 -67.89
CA MET A 131 7.48 -6.27 -68.02
C MET A 131 8.89 -6.58 -67.44
N GLU A 132 9.22 -7.76 -66.92
CA GLU A 132 8.49 -8.96 -66.45
C GLU A 132 9.44 -9.83 -65.57
N TYR A 133 8.91 -10.91 -64.98
CA TYR A 133 9.55 -12.02 -64.25
C TYR A 133 11.09 -12.18 -64.19
N ALA A 134 11.59 -12.45 -62.96
CA ALA A 134 12.42 -13.61 -62.64
C ALA A 134 12.43 -13.89 -61.11
N SER A 135 12.94 -15.05 -60.70
CA SER A 135 12.88 -15.62 -59.34
C SER A 135 14.26 -15.89 -58.71
N GLU A 136 14.27 -16.17 -57.39
CA GLU A 136 15.41 -16.68 -56.59
C GLU A 136 16.58 -15.66 -56.42
N GLN A 137 17.32 -15.59 -55.30
CA GLN A 137 17.71 -16.62 -54.34
C GLN A 137 18.05 -15.98 -52.96
N GLU A 138 18.25 -16.78 -51.90
CA GLU A 138 18.80 -16.30 -50.62
C GLU A 138 20.33 -16.05 -50.69
N ILE A 139 20.88 -15.13 -49.87
CA ILE A 139 22.02 -15.36 -48.95
C ILE A 139 22.51 -14.07 -48.25
N SER A 140 22.64 -14.16 -46.92
CA SER A 140 23.53 -13.48 -45.97
C SER A 140 24.18 -12.10 -46.25
N SER A 141 23.95 -11.20 -45.29
CA SER A 141 24.91 -10.28 -44.64
C SER A 141 25.70 -9.23 -45.45
N THR A 142 25.50 -7.95 -45.09
CA THR A 142 26.61 -7.05 -44.71
C THR A 142 26.13 -6.00 -43.70
N ALA A 143 27.05 -5.33 -43.01
CA ALA A 143 26.74 -4.50 -41.84
C ALA A 143 26.18 -3.11 -42.17
N VAL A 144 25.46 -2.52 -41.20
CA VAL A 144 25.24 -1.07 -41.08
C VAL A 144 25.59 -0.66 -39.66
N ASP A 145 26.61 0.18 -39.49
CA ASP A 145 27.08 0.62 -38.18
C ASP A 145 26.08 1.53 -37.46
N SER A 146 25.84 1.28 -36.16
CA SER A 146 25.08 2.16 -35.28
C SER A 146 25.99 2.81 -34.25
N ALA A 147 26.45 4.03 -34.55
CA ALA A 147 27.50 4.71 -33.80
C ALA A 147 27.05 5.26 -32.42
N GLY A 148 27.12 4.40 -31.40
CA GLY A 148 27.64 4.74 -30.06
C GLY A 148 26.97 5.87 -29.27
N ALA A 149 26.03 5.50 -28.38
CA ALA A 149 25.57 6.35 -27.27
C ALA A 149 25.98 5.74 -25.90
N GLY A 150 27.29 5.55 -25.69
CA GLY A 150 27.83 4.82 -24.54
C GLY A 150 27.51 5.43 -23.17
N GLY A 151 26.58 4.82 -22.45
CA GLY A 151 26.43 4.96 -21.00
C GLY A 151 27.22 3.86 -20.30
N ALA A 152 28.25 4.21 -19.54
CA ALA A 152 29.11 3.21 -18.88
C ALA A 152 28.35 2.44 -17.79
N SER A 153 28.08 1.16 -18.05
CA SER A 153 27.60 0.18 -17.08
C SER A 153 28.70 -0.16 -16.08
N LEU A 154 28.31 -0.55 -14.86
CA LEU A 154 29.25 -0.88 -13.77
C LEU A 154 29.83 -2.30 -13.86
N ILE A 155 29.41 -3.08 -14.86
CA ILE A 155 29.87 -4.45 -15.12
C ILE A 155 30.11 -4.57 -16.64
N PRO A 156 31.34 -4.81 -17.12
CA PRO A 156 31.62 -4.94 -18.55
C PRO A 156 30.95 -6.18 -19.16
N GLY A 157 30.24 -6.01 -20.28
CA GLY A 157 29.79 -7.12 -21.14
C GLY A 157 28.30 -7.49 -21.11
N LEU A 158 27.43 -6.70 -20.47
CA LEU A 158 25.99 -7.01 -20.27
C LEU A 158 25.05 -6.07 -21.07
N ASP A 159 25.29 -5.95 -22.38
CA ASP A 159 24.62 -4.96 -23.25
C ASP A 159 23.35 -5.45 -23.98
N SER A 160 22.94 -6.71 -23.85
CA SER A 160 21.62 -7.16 -24.35
C SER A 160 20.59 -7.24 -23.23
N ASP A 161 19.37 -6.76 -23.48
CA ASP A 161 18.28 -6.87 -22.50
C ASP A 161 17.88 -8.32 -22.25
N ALA A 162 18.09 -9.20 -23.23
CA ALA A 162 18.01 -10.65 -23.06
C ALA A 162 19.03 -11.19 -22.02
N ALA A 163 20.25 -10.65 -21.99
CA ALA A 163 21.22 -11.03 -20.96
C ALA A 163 20.84 -10.45 -19.58
N LYS A 164 20.30 -9.22 -19.50
CA LYS A 164 19.79 -8.66 -18.23
C LYS A 164 18.62 -9.46 -17.67
N THR A 165 17.62 -9.79 -18.49
CA THR A 165 16.46 -10.60 -18.07
C THR A 165 16.85 -12.03 -17.76
N THR A 166 17.82 -12.62 -18.48
CA THR A 166 18.39 -13.93 -18.14
C THR A 166 19.19 -13.89 -16.84
N LEU A 167 19.96 -12.84 -16.57
CA LEU A 167 20.72 -12.70 -15.32
C LEU A 167 19.81 -12.46 -14.11
N LEU A 168 18.71 -11.72 -14.28
CA LEU A 168 17.66 -11.59 -13.26
C LEU A 168 16.93 -12.92 -13.06
N GLY A 169 16.44 -13.56 -14.13
CA GLY A 169 15.68 -14.82 -14.05
C GLY A 169 16.50 -15.99 -13.51
N ALA A 170 17.74 -16.17 -14.00
CA ALA A 170 18.66 -17.18 -13.49
C ALA A 170 19.31 -16.77 -12.16
N GLY A 171 19.36 -15.48 -11.82
CA GLY A 171 19.68 -15.02 -10.47
C GLY A 171 18.60 -15.46 -9.47
N ILE A 172 17.33 -15.19 -9.78
CA ILE A 172 16.17 -15.57 -8.97
C ILE A 172 16.07 -17.09 -8.84
N LEU A 173 16.02 -17.82 -9.96
CA LEU A 173 15.88 -19.28 -9.98
C LEU A 173 17.14 -20.01 -9.52
N GLY A 174 18.33 -19.46 -9.78
CA GLY A 174 19.62 -20.03 -9.38
C GLY A 174 19.92 -19.80 -7.90
N VAL A 175 19.55 -18.66 -7.34
CA VAL A 175 19.57 -18.44 -5.89
C VAL A 175 18.55 -19.37 -5.23
N SER A 176 17.28 -19.42 -5.65
CA SER A 176 16.32 -20.32 -5.01
C SER A 176 16.72 -21.79 -5.15
N ALA A 177 17.00 -22.30 -6.35
CA ALA A 177 17.36 -23.70 -6.54
C ALA A 177 18.72 -24.08 -5.91
N GLY A 178 19.70 -23.16 -5.92
CA GLY A 178 21.01 -23.39 -5.31
C GLY A 178 20.97 -23.38 -3.79
N LEU A 179 20.19 -22.49 -3.19
CA LEU A 179 19.98 -22.42 -1.74
C LEU A 179 19.24 -23.66 -1.20
N LEU A 180 18.19 -24.12 -1.90
CA LEU A 180 17.38 -25.29 -1.55
C LEU A 180 18.14 -26.64 -1.57
N GLN A 181 19.40 -26.66 -2.01
CA GLN A 181 20.25 -27.86 -2.03
C GLN A 181 21.40 -27.85 -1.00
N VAL A 182 21.54 -26.79 -0.19
CA VAL A 182 22.62 -26.71 0.81
C VAL A 182 22.18 -27.35 2.13
N PRO A 183 22.90 -28.33 2.72
CA PRO A 183 22.54 -28.90 4.04
C PRO A 183 22.45 -27.86 5.17
N TYR A 184 23.17 -26.75 5.03
CA TYR A 184 23.10 -25.57 5.92
C TYR A 184 21.67 -25.01 6.05
N PHE A 185 20.84 -25.12 5.01
CA PHE A 185 19.50 -24.54 4.95
C PHE A 185 18.53 -25.15 5.96
N ALA A 186 18.61 -26.48 6.16
CA ALA A 186 17.78 -27.18 7.13
C ALA A 186 18.10 -26.77 8.58
N GLU A 187 19.31 -26.28 8.87
CA GLU A 187 19.69 -25.78 10.19
C GLU A 187 19.43 -24.27 10.38
N HIS A 188 19.53 -23.47 9.30
CA HIS A 188 19.57 -21.99 9.35
C HIS A 188 18.47 -21.29 8.51
N GLY A 189 17.40 -21.98 8.10
CA GLY A 189 16.37 -21.46 7.19
C GLY A 189 15.87 -20.04 7.52
N ASP A 190 15.61 -19.79 8.80
CA ASP A 190 15.14 -18.52 9.35
C ASP A 190 16.08 -17.35 8.99
N MET A 191 17.40 -17.56 9.10
CA MET A 191 18.42 -16.57 8.73
C MET A 191 18.40 -16.25 7.23
N VAL A 192 18.14 -17.24 6.37
CA VAL A 192 18.14 -17.00 4.93
C VAL A 192 16.82 -16.37 4.46
N MET A 193 15.71 -16.62 5.15
CA MET A 193 14.48 -15.83 4.97
C MET A 193 14.71 -14.35 5.31
N ILE A 194 15.41 -14.06 6.43
CA ILE A 194 15.82 -12.69 6.79
C ILE A 194 16.74 -12.08 5.72
N VAL A 195 17.77 -12.80 5.27
CA VAL A 195 18.69 -12.30 4.23
C VAL A 195 17.97 -12.05 2.90
N ALA A 196 17.06 -12.94 2.49
CA ALA A 196 16.26 -12.76 1.27
C ALA A 196 15.33 -11.53 1.36
N PHE A 197 14.68 -11.31 2.52
CA PHE A 197 13.87 -10.13 2.78
C PHE A 197 14.72 -8.84 2.76
N ILE A 198 15.88 -8.83 3.44
CA ILE A 198 16.78 -7.67 3.44
C ILE A 198 17.28 -7.37 2.03
N LEU A 199 17.70 -8.37 1.25
CA LEU A 199 18.16 -8.17 -0.13
C LEU A 199 17.05 -7.64 -1.04
N GLY A 200 15.81 -8.15 -0.90
CA GLY A 200 14.65 -7.61 -1.61
C GLY A 200 14.35 -6.15 -1.24
N TYR A 201 14.40 -5.83 0.06
CA TYR A 201 14.16 -4.46 0.53
C TYR A 201 15.28 -3.48 0.13
N MET A 202 16.54 -3.92 0.13
CA MET A 202 17.64 -3.13 -0.43
C MET A 202 17.48 -2.92 -1.95
N GLY A 203 16.93 -3.90 -2.67
CA GLY A 203 16.55 -3.76 -4.09
C GLY A 203 15.45 -2.71 -4.33
N ILE A 204 14.49 -2.58 -3.40
CA ILE A 204 13.46 -1.54 -3.39
C ILE A 204 14.08 -0.15 -3.14
N ILE A 205 14.92 -0.02 -2.09
CA ILE A 205 15.64 1.24 -1.78
C ILE A 205 16.51 1.71 -2.96
N PHE A 206 17.08 0.77 -3.72
CA PHE A 206 17.94 1.05 -4.86
C PHE A 206 17.24 0.95 -6.23
N GLU A 207 15.92 1.10 -6.33
CA GLU A 207 15.23 0.99 -7.63
C GLU A 207 15.80 1.94 -8.71
N GLU A 208 16.19 3.17 -8.34
CA GLU A 208 16.86 4.14 -9.23
C GLU A 208 18.25 3.70 -9.74
N LEU A 209 18.88 2.69 -9.13
CA LEU A 209 20.17 2.12 -9.53
C LEU A 209 20.02 0.84 -10.35
N VAL A 210 18.94 0.08 -10.11
CA VAL A 210 18.65 -1.21 -10.74
C VAL A 210 17.76 -1.05 -11.99
N ASP A 211 17.14 0.13 -12.19
CA ASP A 211 16.24 0.48 -13.30
C ASP A 211 15.04 -0.49 -13.41
N CYS A 212 14.64 -1.06 -12.28
CA CYS A 212 13.55 -2.01 -12.11
C CYS A 212 12.51 -1.45 -11.13
N ASN A 213 11.22 -1.53 -11.47
CA ASN A 213 10.14 -1.01 -10.62
C ASN A 213 10.05 -1.77 -9.28
N LYS A 214 10.08 -1.05 -8.15
CA LYS A 214 9.95 -1.59 -6.78
C LYS A 214 8.83 -2.61 -6.58
N SER A 215 7.73 -2.49 -7.33
CA SER A 215 6.56 -3.38 -7.22
C SER A 215 6.90 -4.79 -7.72
N GLY A 216 7.70 -4.90 -8.79
CA GLY A 216 8.22 -6.19 -9.26
C GLY A 216 9.22 -6.79 -8.26
N VAL A 217 10.05 -5.95 -7.62
CA VAL A 217 10.99 -6.39 -6.58
C VAL A 217 10.25 -6.89 -5.34
N ALA A 218 9.18 -6.19 -4.91
CA ALA A 218 8.36 -6.57 -3.77
C ALA A 218 7.58 -7.88 -3.99
N LEU A 219 6.97 -8.06 -5.18
CA LEU A 219 6.32 -9.32 -5.55
C LEU A 219 7.31 -10.49 -5.63
N MET A 220 8.53 -10.23 -6.13
CA MET A 220 9.59 -11.23 -6.18
C MET A 220 10.08 -11.61 -4.77
N MET A 221 10.26 -10.62 -3.89
CA MET A 221 10.60 -10.82 -2.48
C MET A 221 9.55 -11.69 -1.78
N ALA A 222 8.26 -11.41 -1.98
CA ALA A 222 7.17 -12.23 -1.42
C ALA A 222 7.25 -13.68 -1.91
N THR A 223 7.39 -13.87 -3.22
CA THR A 223 7.47 -15.19 -3.85
C THR A 223 8.67 -15.98 -3.31
N VAL A 224 9.84 -15.36 -3.18
CA VAL A 224 11.05 -16.01 -2.65
C VAL A 224 10.90 -16.35 -1.17
N VAL A 225 10.46 -15.41 -0.32
CA VAL A 225 10.39 -15.66 1.13
C VAL A 225 9.31 -16.70 1.47
N TRP A 226 8.17 -16.74 0.77
CA TRP A 226 7.19 -17.83 0.90
C TRP A 226 7.72 -19.18 0.39
N ALA A 227 8.48 -19.22 -0.71
CA ALA A 227 9.08 -20.46 -1.21
C ALA A 227 10.14 -21.02 -0.24
N LEU A 228 10.95 -20.14 0.37
CA LEU A 228 11.88 -20.53 1.43
C LEU A 228 11.13 -21.04 2.67
N TYR A 229 10.09 -20.34 3.12
CA TYR A 229 9.24 -20.79 4.24
C TYR A 229 8.63 -22.18 4.00
N GLY A 230 8.15 -22.43 2.77
CA GLY A 230 7.60 -23.73 2.37
C GLY A 230 8.60 -24.88 2.48
N HIS A 231 9.86 -24.65 2.08
CA HIS A 231 10.92 -25.63 2.21
C HIS A 231 11.35 -25.85 3.67
N VAL A 232 11.51 -24.77 4.45
CA VAL A 232 11.93 -24.83 5.86
C VAL A 232 10.88 -25.50 6.74
N SER A 233 9.59 -25.32 6.43
CA SER A 233 8.48 -25.95 7.16
C SER A 233 8.33 -27.45 6.91
N GLY A 234 8.76 -27.94 5.74
CA GLY A 234 8.63 -29.35 5.33
C GLY A 234 7.21 -29.85 5.03
N ASP A 235 6.18 -29.07 5.37
CA ASP A 235 4.75 -29.35 5.12
C ASP A 235 4.13 -28.32 4.15
N PRO A 236 4.01 -28.63 2.85
CA PRO A 236 3.35 -27.76 1.88
C PRO A 236 1.86 -27.52 2.13
N GLY A 237 1.18 -28.41 2.88
CA GLY A 237 -0.24 -28.29 3.20
C GLY A 237 -0.48 -27.18 4.23
N MET A 238 0.20 -27.25 5.37
CA MET A 238 0.18 -26.20 6.39
C MET A 238 0.62 -24.84 5.82
N VAL A 239 1.62 -24.83 4.93
CA VAL A 239 2.12 -23.60 4.31
C VAL A 239 1.09 -23.00 3.35
N ALA A 240 0.37 -23.82 2.57
CA ALA A 240 -0.70 -23.37 1.69
C ALA A 240 -1.92 -22.86 2.48
N GLU A 241 -2.25 -23.50 3.61
CA GLU A 241 -3.32 -23.05 4.53
C GLU A 241 -3.01 -21.64 5.07
N ARG A 242 -1.83 -21.45 5.69
CA ARG A 242 -1.36 -20.14 6.19
C ARG A 242 -1.27 -19.08 5.10
N LEU A 243 -0.82 -19.45 3.88
CA LEU A 243 -0.77 -18.54 2.75
C LEU A 243 -2.18 -18.08 2.34
N ASN A 244 -3.19 -18.96 2.36
CA ASN A 244 -4.57 -18.59 2.04
C ASN A 244 -5.18 -17.66 3.11
N GLU A 245 -4.93 -17.93 4.39
CA GLU A 245 -5.35 -17.05 5.50
C GLU A 245 -4.75 -15.65 5.36
N GLN A 246 -3.43 -15.58 5.23
CA GLN A 246 -2.71 -14.31 5.10
C GLN A 246 -3.03 -13.58 3.78
N LEU A 247 -3.26 -14.31 2.68
CA LEU A 247 -3.73 -13.72 1.43
C LEU A 247 -5.14 -13.13 1.58
N ALA A 248 -6.05 -13.75 2.37
CA ALA A 248 -7.38 -13.21 2.63
C ALA A 248 -7.32 -11.92 3.45
N GLU A 249 -6.44 -11.83 4.46
CA GLU A 249 -6.19 -10.59 5.21
C GLU A 249 -5.64 -9.48 4.32
N VAL A 250 -4.56 -9.75 3.58
CA VAL A 250 -3.93 -8.77 2.67
C VAL A 250 -4.89 -8.33 1.56
N SER A 251 -5.70 -9.24 1.02
CA SER A 251 -6.68 -8.91 -0.03
C SER A 251 -7.73 -7.90 0.43
N GLN A 252 -8.12 -7.89 1.71
CA GLN A 252 -9.05 -6.87 2.23
C GLN A 252 -8.46 -5.46 2.16
N VAL A 253 -7.17 -5.30 2.48
CA VAL A 253 -6.45 -4.03 2.34
C VAL A 253 -6.37 -3.64 0.86
N ILE A 254 -6.01 -4.58 -0.02
CA ILE A 254 -5.89 -4.33 -1.47
C ILE A 254 -7.23 -3.91 -2.10
N PHE A 255 -8.34 -4.59 -1.80
CA PHE A 255 -9.66 -4.19 -2.30
C PHE A 255 -10.13 -2.85 -1.74
N PHE A 256 -9.81 -2.53 -0.47
CA PHE A 256 -10.07 -1.21 0.09
C PHE A 256 -9.30 -0.11 -0.66
N LEU A 257 -8.00 -0.31 -0.91
CA LEU A 257 -7.16 0.66 -1.62
C LEU A 257 -7.59 0.85 -3.07
N ILE A 258 -7.95 -0.21 -3.80
CA ILE A 258 -8.52 -0.11 -5.16
C ILE A 258 -9.82 0.70 -5.14
N GLY A 259 -10.73 0.40 -4.21
CA GLY A 259 -11.99 1.11 -4.07
C GLY A 259 -11.80 2.61 -3.77
N ALA A 260 -10.95 2.92 -2.79
CA ALA A 260 -10.64 4.27 -2.36
C ALA A 260 -9.98 5.10 -3.47
N THR A 261 -8.85 4.62 -4.02
CA THR A 261 -8.10 5.35 -5.05
C THR A 261 -8.93 5.58 -6.32
N THR A 262 -9.74 4.61 -6.74
CA THR A 262 -10.64 4.76 -7.90
C THR A 262 -11.68 5.85 -7.64
N LEU A 263 -12.31 5.86 -6.46
CA LEU A 263 -13.30 6.87 -6.09
C LEU A 263 -12.68 8.28 -6.03
N VAL A 264 -11.48 8.41 -5.48
CA VAL A 264 -10.75 9.69 -5.42
C VAL A 264 -10.34 10.16 -6.82
N GLU A 265 -9.92 9.26 -7.71
CA GLU A 265 -9.57 9.61 -9.09
C GLU A 265 -10.81 10.00 -9.92
N VAL A 266 -12.00 9.43 -9.65
CA VAL A 266 -13.27 9.96 -10.22
C VAL A 266 -13.49 11.42 -9.78
N VAL A 267 -13.27 11.75 -8.51
CA VAL A 267 -13.39 13.14 -8.01
C VAL A 267 -12.35 14.05 -8.65
N SER A 268 -11.11 13.57 -8.81
CA SER A 268 -10.01 14.24 -9.50
C SER A 268 -10.37 14.58 -10.95
N ALA A 269 -10.85 13.61 -11.72
CA ALA A 269 -11.21 13.77 -13.13
C ALA A 269 -12.42 14.71 -13.36
N TYR A 270 -13.32 14.84 -12.38
CA TYR A 270 -14.37 15.88 -12.35
C TYR A 270 -13.91 17.22 -11.76
N LYS A 271 -12.61 17.39 -11.52
CA LYS A 271 -11.96 18.58 -10.94
C LYS A 271 -12.46 18.95 -9.54
N GLY A 272 -12.97 18.01 -8.75
CA GLY A 272 -13.58 18.30 -7.44
C GLY A 272 -12.69 19.15 -6.53
N PHE A 273 -11.38 18.93 -6.58
CA PHE A 273 -10.40 19.68 -5.78
C PHE A 273 -10.10 21.10 -6.30
N ASP A 274 -10.44 21.46 -7.55
CA ASP A 274 -10.43 22.86 -8.00
C ASP A 274 -11.47 23.70 -7.23
N VAL A 275 -12.58 23.11 -6.76
CA VAL A 275 -13.57 23.79 -5.91
C VAL A 275 -13.00 24.17 -4.53
N ILE A 276 -12.17 23.31 -3.94
CA ILE A 276 -11.42 23.63 -2.71
C ILE A 276 -10.41 24.74 -3.03
N SER A 277 -9.74 24.61 -4.17
CA SER A 277 -8.75 25.57 -4.65
C SER A 277 -9.29 26.99 -4.77
N GLU A 278 -10.50 27.19 -5.30
CA GLU A 278 -11.11 28.52 -5.47
C GLU A 278 -11.52 29.17 -4.13
N LYS A 279 -11.81 28.39 -3.08
CA LYS A 279 -12.16 28.91 -1.74
C LYS A 279 -10.96 29.36 -0.90
N ILE A 280 -9.75 28.90 -1.23
CA ILE A 280 -8.52 29.29 -0.53
C ILE A 280 -8.20 30.76 -0.82
N THR A 281 -8.21 31.58 0.24
CA THR A 281 -7.87 33.02 0.18
C THR A 281 -6.90 33.37 1.31
N ALA A 282 -5.95 34.27 1.03
CA ALA A 282 -4.94 34.73 1.99
C ALA A 282 -4.46 36.14 1.62
N ARG A 283 -4.06 36.92 2.62
CA ARG A 283 -3.57 38.30 2.48
C ARG A 283 -2.03 38.39 2.48
N SER A 284 -1.34 37.33 2.85
CA SER A 284 0.12 37.25 2.91
C SER A 284 0.60 35.81 2.65
N GLN A 285 1.87 35.63 2.32
CA GLN A 285 2.50 34.33 2.13
C GLN A 285 2.47 33.49 3.41
N ARG A 286 2.68 34.09 4.58
CA ARG A 286 2.57 33.39 5.88
C ARG A 286 1.14 32.93 6.17
N GLN A 287 0.13 33.77 5.91
CA GLN A 287 -1.26 33.35 6.04
C GLN A 287 -1.58 32.22 5.06
N LEU A 288 -1.08 32.30 3.83
CA LEU A 288 -1.28 31.26 2.81
C LEU A 288 -0.68 29.91 3.24
N MET A 289 0.52 29.90 3.84
CA MET A 289 1.12 28.67 4.36
C MET A 289 0.26 28.03 5.46
N VAL A 290 -0.27 28.83 6.39
CA VAL A 290 -1.15 28.33 7.48
C VAL A 290 -2.47 27.79 6.93
N VAL A 291 -3.14 28.52 6.03
CA VAL A 291 -4.40 28.09 5.40
C VAL A 291 -4.19 26.79 4.60
N LEU A 292 -3.10 26.69 3.83
CA LEU A 292 -2.78 25.48 3.08
C LEU A 292 -2.48 24.29 4.00
N GLY A 293 -1.74 24.48 5.10
CA GLY A 293 -1.48 23.41 6.07
C GLY A 293 -2.75 22.87 6.72
N ILE A 294 -3.65 23.77 7.15
CA ILE A 294 -4.95 23.37 7.72
C ILE A 294 -5.80 22.63 6.68
N VAL A 295 -5.87 23.11 5.44
CA VAL A 295 -6.62 22.43 4.36
C VAL A 295 -6.02 21.06 4.06
N THR A 296 -4.69 20.95 3.92
CA THR A 296 -4.00 19.67 3.69
C THR A 296 -4.26 18.68 4.83
N PHE A 297 -4.23 19.12 6.08
CA PHE A 297 -4.46 18.27 7.26
C PHE A 297 -5.86 17.66 7.28
N PHE A 298 -6.91 18.47 7.09
CA PHE A 298 -8.28 17.96 7.04
C PHE A 298 -8.61 17.22 5.73
N MET A 299 -7.90 17.49 4.64
CA MET A 299 -8.04 16.77 3.38
C MET A 299 -7.41 15.37 3.47
N SER A 300 -6.21 15.25 4.05
CA SER A 300 -5.55 13.96 4.28
C SER A 300 -6.14 13.16 5.44
N ALA A 301 -7.11 13.71 6.17
CA ALA A 301 -7.92 12.96 7.14
C ALA A 301 -9.02 12.11 6.47
N VAL A 302 -9.21 12.24 5.15
CA VAL A 302 -10.23 11.50 4.37
C VAL A 302 -9.65 10.91 3.07
N LEU A 303 -8.63 11.55 2.50
CA LEU A 303 -7.84 11.04 1.38
C LEU A 303 -6.49 10.55 1.88
N ASP A 304 -5.81 9.68 1.12
CA ASP A 304 -4.46 9.26 1.45
C ASP A 304 -3.44 10.42 1.33
N ASN A 305 -2.32 10.30 2.04
CA ASN A 305 -1.28 11.33 2.12
C ASN A 305 -0.56 11.61 0.78
N LEU A 306 -0.41 10.60 -0.08
CA LEU A 306 0.21 10.72 -1.39
C LEU A 306 -0.69 11.50 -2.35
N THR A 307 -1.97 11.12 -2.47
CA THR A 307 -2.94 11.80 -3.32
C THR A 307 -3.19 13.22 -2.84
N THR A 308 -3.33 13.43 -1.53
CA THR A 308 -3.44 14.77 -0.95
C THR A 308 -2.22 15.63 -1.31
N THR A 309 -1.01 15.08 -1.20
CA THR A 309 0.23 15.79 -1.55
C THR A 309 0.30 16.10 -3.04
N ILE A 310 -0.06 15.14 -3.92
CA ILE A 310 -0.08 15.33 -5.38
C ILE A 310 -1.01 16.49 -5.77
N ILE A 311 -2.21 16.54 -5.19
CA ILE A 311 -3.20 17.60 -5.46
C ILE A 311 -2.72 18.94 -4.89
N MET A 312 -2.26 18.98 -3.64
CA MET A 312 -1.87 20.22 -2.98
C MET A 312 -0.55 20.82 -3.51
N VAL A 313 0.38 20.00 -4.02
CA VAL A 313 1.58 20.48 -4.74
C VAL A 313 1.20 20.98 -6.16
N THR A 314 0.25 20.33 -6.83
CA THR A 314 -0.30 20.82 -8.11
C THR A 314 -1.01 22.16 -7.95
N LEU A 315 -1.76 22.35 -6.85
CA LEU A 315 -2.34 23.62 -6.43
C LEU A 315 -1.27 24.68 -6.16
N LEU A 316 -0.23 24.34 -5.38
CA LEU A 316 0.83 25.27 -4.97
C LEU A 316 1.49 25.98 -6.15
N ARG A 317 1.68 25.30 -7.28
CA ARG A 317 2.21 25.88 -8.53
C ARG A 317 1.36 27.02 -9.09
N ARG A 318 0.05 27.00 -8.83
CA ARG A 318 -0.90 28.06 -9.23
C ARG A 318 -1.00 29.20 -8.22
N LEU A 319 -0.55 28.98 -6.98
CA LEU A 319 -0.65 29.93 -5.87
C LEU A 319 0.67 30.63 -5.52
N VAL A 320 1.82 29.98 -5.74
CA VAL A 320 3.13 30.41 -5.24
C VAL A 320 4.16 30.43 -6.37
N THR A 321 4.50 31.63 -6.83
CA THR A 321 5.43 31.88 -7.94
C THR A 321 6.90 31.77 -7.52
N ASP A 322 7.28 32.29 -6.34
CA ASP A 322 8.64 32.17 -5.81
C ASP A 322 9.00 30.70 -5.55
N ASP A 323 10.10 30.26 -6.13
CA ASP A 323 10.58 28.88 -6.05
C ASP A 323 10.94 28.44 -4.63
N PHE A 324 11.45 29.36 -3.81
CA PHE A 324 11.80 29.04 -2.43
C PHE A 324 10.54 28.86 -1.56
N ASN A 325 9.59 29.80 -1.60
CA ASN A 325 8.31 29.65 -0.89
C ASN A 325 7.54 28.41 -1.38
N ARG A 326 7.51 28.14 -2.70
CA ARG A 326 6.79 26.96 -3.23
C ARG A 326 7.39 25.65 -2.72
N LYS A 327 8.72 25.56 -2.62
CA LYS A 327 9.40 24.41 -2.00
C LYS A 327 9.14 24.33 -0.50
N LEU A 328 9.23 25.45 0.23
CA LEU A 328 8.92 25.51 1.66
C LEU A 328 7.48 25.07 1.96
N PHE A 329 6.52 25.50 1.14
CA PHE A 329 5.11 25.16 1.33
C PHE A 329 4.82 23.72 0.88
N GLY A 330 5.46 23.20 -0.16
CA GLY A 330 5.32 21.79 -0.54
C GLY A 330 5.89 20.84 0.51
N ALA A 331 6.98 21.24 1.17
CA ALA A 331 7.51 20.51 2.33
C ALA A 331 6.56 20.56 3.55
N MET A 332 5.92 21.71 3.78
CA MET A 332 4.85 21.86 4.76
C MET A 332 3.62 21.00 4.43
N VAL A 333 3.24 20.88 3.15
CA VAL A 333 2.18 19.99 2.68
C VAL A 333 2.48 18.53 3.00
N VAL A 334 3.72 18.05 2.83
CA VAL A 334 4.09 16.67 3.24
C VAL A 334 3.87 16.47 4.74
N ILE A 335 4.31 17.41 5.59
CA ILE A 335 4.09 17.35 7.04
C ILE A 335 2.59 17.34 7.36
N ALA A 336 1.82 18.21 6.73
CA ALA A 336 0.38 18.33 6.97
C ALA A 336 -0.42 17.13 6.46
N ALA A 337 0.01 16.48 5.37
CA ALA A 337 -0.63 15.27 4.85
C ALA A 337 -0.36 14.08 5.77
N ASN A 338 0.90 13.84 6.11
CA ASN A 338 1.30 12.77 7.03
C ASN A 338 0.65 12.91 8.41
N ALA A 339 0.64 14.12 8.97
CA ALA A 339 -0.08 14.40 10.23
C ALA A 339 -1.60 14.31 10.06
N GLY A 340 -2.17 14.71 8.92
CA GLY A 340 -3.60 14.60 8.64
C GLY A 340 -4.10 13.17 8.54
N GLY A 341 -3.29 12.27 7.96
CA GLY A 341 -3.62 10.85 7.84
C GLY A 341 -3.56 10.09 9.16
N ALA A 342 -2.60 10.43 10.02
CA ALA A 342 -2.28 9.69 11.24
C ALA A 342 -3.42 9.58 12.28
N TRP A 343 -4.40 10.49 12.27
CA TRP A 343 -5.49 10.51 13.25
C TRP A 343 -6.83 9.93 12.78
N THR A 344 -6.90 9.37 11.57
CA THR A 344 -8.13 8.77 11.04
C THR A 344 -7.87 7.36 10.53
N PRO A 345 -8.88 6.46 10.55
CA PRO A 345 -8.72 5.08 10.10
C PRO A 345 -8.69 4.92 8.56
N ILE A 346 -8.56 6.01 7.80
CA ILE A 346 -8.62 6.03 6.32
C ILE A 346 -7.54 6.93 5.70
N GLY A 347 -7.12 8.00 6.39
CA GLY A 347 -6.22 9.02 5.83
C GLY A 347 -4.77 8.59 5.58
N ASP A 348 -4.36 7.41 6.04
CA ASP A 348 -3.14 6.73 5.59
C ASP A 348 -3.35 5.22 5.40
N VAL A 349 -2.49 4.61 4.58
CA VAL A 349 -2.48 3.16 4.36
C VAL A 349 -2.14 2.41 5.66
N THR A 350 -1.28 2.96 6.53
CA THR A 350 -0.93 2.31 7.81
C THR A 350 -2.07 2.34 8.82
N THR A 351 -2.78 3.46 8.96
CA THR A 351 -3.94 3.56 9.86
C THR A 351 -5.11 2.72 9.35
N THR A 352 -5.29 2.66 8.02
CA THR A 352 -6.22 1.73 7.35
C THR A 352 -5.87 0.27 7.67
N MET A 353 -4.59 -0.12 7.62
CA MET A 353 -4.15 -1.48 7.92
C MET A 353 -4.43 -1.86 9.38
N LEU A 354 -4.04 -1.01 10.35
CA LEU A 354 -4.32 -1.20 11.79
C LEU A 354 -5.83 -1.23 12.09
N TRP A 355 -6.64 -0.49 11.34
CA TRP A 355 -8.10 -0.52 11.50
C TRP A 355 -8.76 -1.75 10.87
N ILE A 356 -8.22 -2.27 9.77
CA ILE A 356 -8.69 -3.53 9.15
C ILE A 356 -8.30 -4.73 10.03
N GLY A 357 -7.05 -4.78 10.50
CA GLY A 357 -6.52 -5.85 11.37
C GLY A 357 -7.05 -5.85 12.81
N GLY A 358 -7.77 -4.80 13.22
CA GLY A 358 -8.42 -4.74 14.55
C GLY A 358 -7.55 -4.20 15.69
N GLN A 359 -6.36 -3.68 15.39
CA GLN A 359 -5.49 -3.01 16.36
C GLN A 359 -6.07 -1.67 16.86
N LEU A 360 -6.85 -0.99 16.01
CA LEU A 360 -7.48 0.30 16.33
C LEU A 360 -8.97 0.33 15.99
N THR A 361 -9.76 1.11 16.72
CA THR A 361 -11.13 1.49 16.32
C THR A 361 -11.21 2.92 15.78
N GLY A 362 -12.17 3.14 14.87
CA GLY A 362 -12.37 4.44 14.22
C GLY A 362 -12.71 5.60 15.16
N PRO A 363 -13.55 5.42 16.21
CA PRO A 363 -13.81 6.46 17.19
C PRO A 363 -12.58 6.79 18.06
N ASN A 364 -11.79 5.78 18.44
CA ASN A 364 -10.70 5.94 19.40
C ASN A 364 -9.46 6.58 18.76
N ILE A 365 -9.04 6.14 17.56
CA ILE A 365 -7.95 6.81 16.82
C ILE A 365 -8.22 8.32 16.61
N ILE A 366 -9.48 8.70 16.36
CA ILE A 366 -9.89 10.10 16.23
C ILE A 366 -9.84 10.84 17.57
N LYS A 367 -10.32 10.21 18.65
CA LYS A 367 -10.31 10.77 20.01
C LYS A 367 -8.88 11.09 20.48
N ASP A 368 -7.96 10.15 20.30
CA ASP A 368 -6.65 10.19 20.98
C ASP A 368 -5.50 10.69 20.10
N LEU A 369 -5.58 10.54 18.77
CA LEU A 369 -4.51 11.01 17.88
C LEU A 369 -4.80 12.35 17.19
N PHE A 370 -6.04 12.88 17.21
CA PHE A 370 -6.35 14.18 16.61
C PHE A 370 -5.53 15.32 17.22
N LEU A 371 -5.51 15.42 18.55
CA LEU A 371 -4.80 16.48 19.25
C LEU A 371 -3.26 16.37 19.10
N PRO A 372 -2.62 15.20 19.31
CA PRO A 372 -1.20 14.98 18.97
C PRO A 372 -0.83 15.35 17.53
N SER A 373 -1.67 14.97 16.55
CA SER A 373 -1.42 15.24 15.14
C SER A 373 -1.60 16.72 14.79
N ALA A 374 -2.60 17.39 15.38
CA ALA A 374 -2.78 18.83 15.24
C ALA A 374 -1.63 19.63 15.87
N VAL A 375 -1.17 19.26 17.08
CA VAL A 375 -0.01 19.90 17.74
C VAL A 375 1.27 19.70 16.91
N SER A 376 1.49 18.49 16.39
CA SER A 376 2.62 18.20 15.50
C SER A 376 2.68 19.14 14.30
N LEU A 377 1.54 19.31 13.59
CA LEU A 377 1.42 20.25 12.49
C LEU A 377 1.66 21.69 12.95
N ILE A 378 1.01 22.13 14.03
CA ILE A 378 1.10 23.51 14.53
C ILE A 378 2.55 23.87 14.86
N VAL A 379 3.27 23.01 15.59
CA VAL A 379 4.67 23.26 15.96
C VAL A 379 5.59 23.28 14.73
N ALA A 380 5.41 22.35 13.79
CA ALA A 380 6.18 22.36 12.55
C ALA A 380 5.90 23.61 11.69
N VAL A 381 4.64 24.02 11.53
CA VAL A 381 4.24 25.25 10.82
C VAL A 381 4.82 26.49 11.48
N LEU A 382 4.74 26.60 12.81
CA LEU A 382 5.32 27.71 13.57
C LEU A 382 6.85 27.79 13.40
N ALA A 383 7.54 26.65 13.34
CA ALA A 383 8.98 26.58 13.08
C ALA A 383 9.37 26.86 11.60
N LEU A 384 8.45 26.70 10.65
CA LEU A 384 8.66 27.03 9.23
C LEU A 384 8.32 28.50 8.89
N LEU A 385 7.38 29.14 9.61
CA LEU A 385 6.93 30.51 9.36
C LEU A 385 8.06 31.57 9.27
N PRO A 386 9.14 31.53 10.08
CA PRO A 386 10.26 32.46 9.96
C PRO A 386 11.03 32.37 8.64
N GLN A 387 10.97 31.21 7.95
CA GLN A 387 11.62 31.02 6.65
C GLN A 387 10.79 31.60 5.49
N VAL A 388 9.50 31.86 5.68
CA VAL A 388 8.60 32.36 4.63
C VAL A 388 8.97 33.79 4.24
N LYS A 389 9.31 33.99 2.96
CA LYS A 389 9.44 35.33 2.37
C LYS A 389 8.04 35.92 2.19
N GLU A 390 7.83 37.15 2.64
CA GLU A 390 6.62 37.89 2.24
C GLU A 390 6.83 38.54 0.88
N ILE A 391 5.80 38.43 0.03
CA ILE A 391 5.73 38.89 -1.35
C ILE A 391 4.28 39.33 -1.57
N GLU A 392 4.04 40.42 -2.31
CA GLU A 392 2.69 40.93 -2.54
C GLU A 392 1.76 39.84 -3.13
N PRO A 393 0.53 39.69 -2.61
CA PRO A 393 -0.40 38.69 -3.10
C PRO A 393 -0.88 39.05 -4.51
N MET A 394 -0.75 38.12 -5.45
CA MET A 394 -1.31 38.31 -6.80
C MET A 394 -2.84 38.35 -6.75
N GLU A 395 -3.44 39.28 -7.49
CA GLU A 395 -4.88 39.27 -7.75
C GLU A 395 -5.28 37.96 -8.47
N ARG A 396 -6.33 37.32 -7.97
CA ARG A 396 -6.79 36.02 -8.45
C ARG A 396 -8.07 36.18 -9.26
N LYS A 397 -8.05 35.77 -10.53
CA LYS A 397 -9.25 35.69 -11.36
C LYS A 397 -9.89 34.30 -11.18
N PRO A 398 -11.23 34.19 -11.14
CA PRO A 398 -11.92 32.90 -11.11
C PRO A 398 -11.60 32.09 -12.37
N THR A 399 -11.53 30.76 -12.22
CA THR A 399 -11.04 29.85 -13.27
C THR A 399 -12.09 28.87 -13.78
N MET A 400 -13.15 28.61 -12.99
CA MET A 400 -14.29 27.81 -13.41
C MET A 400 -15.50 28.68 -13.75
N SER A 401 -16.42 28.14 -14.55
CA SER A 401 -17.78 28.69 -14.73
C SER A 401 -18.75 28.05 -13.74
N ASP A 402 -19.82 28.76 -13.39
CA ASP A 402 -20.74 28.35 -12.31
C ASP A 402 -21.30 26.92 -12.48
N MET A 403 -21.72 26.56 -13.69
CA MET A 403 -22.22 25.20 -13.98
C MET A 403 -21.13 24.11 -13.84
N ALA A 404 -19.88 24.43 -14.19
CA ALA A 404 -18.77 23.50 -13.99
C ALA A 404 -18.46 23.35 -12.50
N SER A 405 -18.43 24.45 -11.75
CA SER A 405 -18.21 24.47 -10.30
C SER A 405 -19.32 23.73 -9.54
N GLN A 406 -20.59 23.87 -9.95
CA GLN A 406 -21.72 23.11 -9.38
C GLN A 406 -21.57 21.59 -9.58
N ARG A 407 -21.33 21.12 -10.82
CA ARG A 407 -21.15 19.68 -11.09
C ARG A 407 -19.95 19.12 -10.32
N SER A 408 -18.86 19.88 -10.28
CA SER A 408 -17.63 19.51 -9.58
C SER A 408 -17.83 19.45 -8.06
N THR A 409 -18.57 20.40 -7.49
CA THR A 409 -18.94 20.43 -6.06
C THR A 409 -19.81 19.24 -5.69
N PHE A 410 -20.81 18.90 -6.52
CA PHE A 410 -21.66 17.73 -6.29
C PHE A 410 -20.84 16.43 -6.26
N ILE A 411 -19.98 16.22 -7.26
CA ILE A 411 -19.08 15.06 -7.34
C ILE A 411 -18.12 15.00 -6.14
N LEU A 412 -17.49 16.12 -5.75
CA LEU A 412 -16.67 16.20 -4.54
C LEU A 412 -17.46 15.78 -3.29
N SER A 413 -18.67 16.31 -3.12
CA SER A 413 -19.51 16.01 -1.95
C SER A 413 -19.98 14.56 -1.92
N ALA A 414 -20.31 13.97 -3.08
CA ALA A 414 -20.71 12.57 -3.20
C ALA A 414 -19.54 11.63 -2.88
N GLY A 415 -18.35 11.88 -3.45
CA GLY A 415 -17.15 11.09 -3.16
C GLY A 415 -16.73 11.18 -1.70
N LEU A 416 -16.64 12.38 -1.14
CA LEU A 416 -16.26 12.59 0.26
C LEU A 416 -17.27 11.92 1.22
N SER A 417 -18.58 12.03 0.93
CA SER A 417 -19.62 11.33 1.70
C SER A 417 -19.52 9.80 1.56
N GLY A 418 -19.14 9.30 0.38
CA GLY A 418 -18.88 7.89 0.14
C GLY A 418 -17.77 7.36 1.04
N ILE A 419 -16.61 8.02 1.07
CA ILE A 419 -15.49 7.64 1.95
C ILE A 419 -15.90 7.71 3.43
N LEU A 420 -16.51 8.82 3.85
CA LEU A 420 -16.96 9.03 5.24
C LEU A 420 -18.09 8.09 5.67
N SER A 421 -18.77 7.42 4.73
CA SER A 421 -19.75 6.37 5.05
C SER A 421 -19.13 5.06 5.50
N VAL A 422 -17.86 4.78 5.17
CA VAL A 422 -17.23 3.47 5.42
C VAL A 422 -16.99 3.19 6.91
N PRO A 423 -16.55 4.15 7.75
CA PRO A 423 -16.49 3.95 9.20
C PRO A 423 -17.87 3.69 9.82
N LEU A 424 -18.89 4.42 9.35
CA LEU A 424 -20.28 4.24 9.79
C LEU A 424 -20.82 2.86 9.36
N PHE A 425 -20.50 2.40 8.16
CA PHE A 425 -20.85 1.07 7.66
C PHE A 425 -20.26 -0.04 8.56
N LYS A 426 -18.95 0.00 8.87
CA LYS A 426 -18.33 -0.97 9.79
C LYS A 426 -18.96 -0.89 11.19
N GLN A 427 -19.20 0.31 11.72
CA GLN A 427 -19.80 0.49 13.05
C GLN A 427 -21.24 -0.02 13.14
N LEU A 428 -22.06 0.15 12.09
CA LEU A 428 -23.48 -0.24 12.08
C LEU A 428 -23.72 -1.70 11.67
N THR A 429 -22.81 -2.32 10.89
CA THR A 429 -23.00 -3.68 10.36
C THR A 429 -22.05 -4.72 10.95
N GLY A 430 -20.93 -4.31 11.55
CA GLY A 430 -19.83 -5.19 11.94
C GLY A 430 -19.01 -5.75 10.77
N LEU A 431 -19.35 -5.41 9.52
CA LEU A 431 -18.69 -5.95 8.32
C LEU A 431 -17.35 -5.24 8.01
N PRO A 432 -16.40 -5.90 7.31
CA PRO A 432 -15.09 -5.32 7.02
C PRO A 432 -15.14 -4.03 6.17
N PRO A 433 -14.17 -3.09 6.33
CA PRO A 433 -14.19 -1.80 5.64
C PRO A 433 -14.18 -1.89 4.12
N TYR A 434 -13.50 -2.90 3.54
CA TYR A 434 -13.38 -3.03 2.08
C TYR A 434 -14.75 -3.16 1.41
N LEU A 435 -15.71 -3.83 2.05
CA LEU A 435 -17.07 -4.00 1.51
C LEU A 435 -17.83 -2.66 1.51
N GLY A 436 -17.68 -1.85 2.55
CA GLY A 436 -18.23 -0.49 2.59
C GLY A 436 -17.61 0.42 1.53
N MET A 437 -16.29 0.35 1.34
CA MET A 437 -15.58 1.12 0.30
C MET A 437 -15.99 0.70 -1.12
N MET A 438 -16.15 -0.60 -1.38
CA MET A 438 -16.68 -1.11 -2.66
C MET A 438 -18.14 -0.66 -2.88
N GLY A 439 -18.96 -0.61 -1.82
CA GLY A 439 -20.31 -0.03 -1.87
C GLY A 439 -20.31 1.47 -2.20
N ALA A 440 -19.39 2.24 -1.61
CA ALA A 440 -19.20 3.66 -1.92
C ALA A 440 -18.78 3.90 -3.37
N LEU A 441 -17.83 3.10 -3.89
CA LEU A 441 -17.43 3.13 -5.29
C LEU A 441 -18.59 2.75 -6.22
N ALA A 442 -19.37 1.70 -5.91
CA ALA A 442 -20.53 1.30 -6.70
C ALA A 442 -21.61 2.39 -6.74
N MET A 443 -21.89 3.05 -5.61
CA MET A 443 -22.82 4.18 -5.57
C MET A 443 -22.30 5.37 -6.40
N MET A 444 -21.00 5.66 -6.33
CA MET A 444 -20.36 6.68 -7.15
C MET A 444 -20.47 6.37 -8.65
N TRP A 445 -20.34 5.09 -9.02
CA TRP A 445 -20.52 4.59 -10.39
C TRP A 445 -21.90 4.91 -10.94
N LEU A 446 -22.95 4.53 -10.20
CA LEU A 446 -24.34 4.81 -10.55
C LEU A 446 -24.60 6.32 -10.68
N ILE A 447 -24.05 7.13 -9.78
CA ILE A 447 -24.13 8.60 -9.85
C ILE A 447 -23.48 9.12 -11.14
N THR A 448 -22.28 8.65 -11.48
CA THR A 448 -21.59 9.10 -12.70
C THR A 448 -22.31 8.66 -13.96
N ASP A 449 -22.84 7.43 -14.02
CA ASP A 449 -23.56 6.92 -15.19
C ASP A 449 -24.86 7.68 -15.42
N ILE A 450 -25.63 7.97 -14.36
CA ILE A 450 -26.83 8.81 -14.44
C ILE A 450 -26.48 10.23 -14.91
N LEU A 451 -25.38 10.82 -14.41
CA LEU A 451 -24.91 12.14 -14.86
C LEU A 451 -24.33 12.15 -16.28
N ASN A 452 -23.92 11.00 -16.81
CA ASN A 452 -23.34 10.82 -18.14
C ASN A 452 -24.35 10.27 -19.18
N ALA A 453 -25.54 9.88 -18.75
CA ALA A 453 -26.61 9.37 -19.61
C ALA A 453 -26.90 10.32 -20.79
N GLY A 454 -27.05 9.74 -21.99
CA GLY A 454 -27.29 10.47 -23.23
C GLY A 454 -26.09 11.24 -23.81
N LYS A 455 -24.89 11.15 -23.21
CA LYS A 455 -23.67 11.81 -23.69
C LYS A 455 -22.69 10.78 -24.28
N PRO A 456 -21.83 11.17 -25.25
CA PRO A 456 -20.86 10.26 -25.84
C PRO A 456 -19.87 9.74 -24.79
N LEU A 457 -19.70 8.41 -24.73
CA LEU A 457 -18.86 7.73 -23.73
C LEU A 457 -17.39 8.19 -23.74
N LYS A 458 -16.86 8.68 -24.87
CA LYS A 458 -15.44 9.03 -25.00
C LYS A 458 -15.00 10.16 -24.06
N GLU A 459 -15.82 11.19 -23.85
CA GLU A 459 -15.40 12.45 -23.22
C GLU A 459 -15.71 12.57 -21.72
N ASN A 460 -16.58 11.72 -21.17
CA ASN A 460 -16.95 11.80 -19.76
C ASN A 460 -15.96 11.06 -18.85
N PRO A 461 -15.67 11.56 -17.63
CA PRO A 461 -15.08 10.75 -16.57
C PRO A 461 -16.07 9.67 -16.11
N THR A 462 -15.59 8.45 -15.96
CA THR A 462 -16.33 7.27 -15.50
C THR A 462 -15.38 6.37 -14.70
N PRO A 463 -15.84 5.55 -13.74
CA PRO A 463 -14.91 4.87 -12.83
C PRO A 463 -14.11 3.75 -13.50
N ASP A 464 -14.54 3.20 -14.64
CA ASP A 464 -13.71 2.30 -15.48
C ASP A 464 -12.44 3.01 -15.99
N LYS A 465 -12.52 4.31 -16.30
CA LYS A 465 -11.37 5.12 -16.73
C LYS A 465 -10.54 5.60 -15.54
N ALA A 466 -11.17 5.86 -14.40
CA ALA A 466 -10.45 6.17 -13.16
C ALA A 466 -9.64 4.95 -12.69
N LEU A 467 -10.24 3.75 -12.76
CA LEU A 467 -9.60 2.46 -12.45
C LEU A 467 -8.40 2.16 -13.36
N GLN A 468 -8.34 2.71 -14.58
CA GLN A 468 -7.18 2.64 -15.48
C GLN A 468 -6.08 3.68 -15.18
N GLN A 469 -6.33 4.61 -14.25
CA GLN A 469 -5.42 5.72 -13.90
C GLN A 469 -4.90 5.65 -12.46
N ILE A 470 -5.41 4.75 -11.61
CA ILE A 470 -4.86 4.51 -10.26
C ILE A 470 -3.46 3.90 -10.33
N ASP A 471 -2.69 4.05 -9.24
CA ASP A 471 -1.36 3.45 -9.13
C ASP A 471 -1.43 1.94 -8.86
N HIS A 472 -1.67 1.16 -9.92
CA HIS A 472 -1.58 -0.30 -9.91
C HIS A 472 -0.20 -0.80 -9.42
N ALA A 473 0.88 -0.05 -9.65
CA ALA A 473 2.21 -0.43 -9.20
C ALA A 473 2.31 -0.29 -7.68
N GLY A 474 1.91 0.85 -7.10
CA GLY A 474 1.80 1.06 -5.65
C GLY A 474 0.95 -0.02 -4.95
N ILE A 475 -0.17 -0.42 -5.54
CA ILE A 475 -1.04 -1.48 -5.01
C ILE A 475 -0.32 -2.86 -5.03
N LEU A 476 0.36 -3.21 -6.12
CA LEU A 476 1.15 -4.45 -6.22
C LEU A 476 2.41 -4.42 -5.32
N PHE A 477 3.00 -3.25 -5.10
CA PHE A 477 4.07 -3.03 -4.14
C PHE A 477 3.61 -3.34 -2.72
N PHE A 478 2.45 -2.81 -2.29
CA PHE A 478 1.88 -3.16 -0.98
C PHE A 478 1.56 -4.65 -0.85
N LEU A 479 0.97 -5.28 -1.88
CA LEU A 479 0.74 -6.73 -1.90
C LEU A 479 2.04 -7.52 -1.68
N GLY A 480 3.13 -7.15 -2.37
CA GLY A 480 4.44 -7.77 -2.20
C GLY A 480 5.06 -7.55 -0.81
N ILE A 481 5.01 -6.33 -0.28
CA ILE A 481 5.48 -6.02 1.08
C ILE A 481 4.72 -6.85 2.12
N LEU A 482 3.40 -6.82 2.08
CA LEU A 482 2.55 -7.46 3.09
C LEU A 482 2.68 -8.98 3.07
N LEU A 483 2.73 -9.60 1.88
CA LEU A 483 3.00 -11.04 1.76
C LEU A 483 4.42 -11.43 2.18
N SER A 484 5.43 -10.57 1.96
CA SER A 484 6.79 -10.85 2.44
C SER A 484 6.87 -10.84 3.97
N VAL A 485 6.17 -9.90 4.61
CA VAL A 485 6.10 -9.79 6.07
C VAL A 485 5.30 -10.95 6.67
N SER A 486 4.18 -11.37 6.06
CA SER A 486 3.40 -12.51 6.57
C SER A 486 4.13 -13.85 6.47
N ALA A 487 5.08 -14.01 5.53
CA ALA A 487 5.98 -15.17 5.53
C ALA A 487 6.96 -15.18 6.72
N LEU A 488 7.54 -14.02 7.07
CA LEU A 488 8.38 -13.89 8.26
C LEU A 488 7.57 -14.11 9.55
N ASN A 489 6.33 -13.62 9.58
CA ASN A 489 5.36 -13.88 10.66
C ASN A 489 5.09 -15.39 10.81
N SER A 490 4.76 -16.06 9.70
CA SER A 490 4.45 -17.50 9.66
C SER A 490 5.62 -18.39 10.10
N ALA A 491 6.86 -17.91 9.95
CA ALA A 491 8.07 -18.56 10.43
C ALA A 491 8.41 -18.28 11.92
N GLY A 492 7.67 -17.41 12.60
CA GLY A 492 7.95 -16.99 13.99
C GLY A 492 9.05 -15.93 14.13
N ILE A 493 9.64 -15.47 13.02
CA ILE A 493 10.82 -14.58 13.00
C ILE A 493 10.51 -13.21 13.61
N LEU A 494 9.29 -12.70 13.37
CA LEU A 494 8.85 -11.42 13.89
C LEU A 494 8.64 -11.46 15.41
N GLN A 495 8.11 -12.57 15.94
CA GLN A 495 7.96 -12.79 17.37
C GLN A 495 9.33 -12.84 18.05
N GLU A 496 10.35 -13.46 17.44
CA GLU A 496 11.72 -13.42 18.00
C GLU A 496 12.33 -12.01 18.03
N LEU A 497 12.06 -11.20 17.00
CA LEU A 497 12.49 -9.80 16.94
C LEU A 497 11.77 -8.94 17.99
N ALA A 498 10.48 -9.16 18.20
CA ALA A 498 9.68 -8.53 19.24
C ALA A 498 10.21 -8.87 20.65
N ASP A 499 10.53 -10.14 20.86
CA ASP A 499 11.06 -10.71 22.10
C ASP A 499 12.50 -10.20 22.40
N TRP A 500 13.28 -9.85 21.37
CA TRP A 500 14.58 -9.18 21.51
C TRP A 500 14.44 -7.68 21.80
N LEU A 501 13.57 -6.97 21.06
CA LEU A 501 13.31 -5.54 21.26
C LEU A 501 12.73 -5.25 22.65
N THR A 502 11.78 -6.07 23.11
CA THR A 502 11.13 -5.94 24.43
C THR A 502 12.10 -6.17 25.60
N ARG A 503 13.22 -6.88 25.37
CA ARG A 503 14.30 -7.07 26.36
C ARG A 503 15.39 -5.99 26.30
N THR A 504 15.47 -5.27 25.18
CA THR A 504 16.55 -4.29 24.91
C THR A 504 16.09 -2.85 25.14
N LEU A 505 14.81 -2.56 24.92
CA LEU A 505 14.22 -1.23 25.11
C LEU A 505 13.51 -1.12 26.48
N PRO A 506 13.52 0.07 27.11
CA PRO A 506 13.04 0.22 28.49
C PRO A 506 11.51 0.26 28.62
N ASN A 507 10.79 0.70 27.58
CA ASN A 507 9.32 0.70 27.54
C ASN A 507 8.78 0.74 26.10
N GLN A 508 7.44 0.66 25.98
CA GLN A 508 6.71 0.66 24.71
C GLN A 508 6.74 2.03 24.00
N ASP A 509 6.82 3.15 24.74
CA ASP A 509 6.90 4.49 24.14
C ASP A 509 8.22 4.67 23.37
N VAL A 510 9.33 4.20 23.93
CA VAL A 510 10.65 4.24 23.28
C VAL A 510 10.66 3.31 22.05
N LEU A 511 10.00 2.16 22.11
CA LEU A 511 9.79 1.28 20.95
C LEU A 511 9.04 1.99 19.83
N ALA A 512 7.86 2.56 20.10
CA ALA A 512 7.06 3.24 19.09
C ALA A 512 7.75 4.52 18.55
N THR A 513 8.43 5.27 19.42
CA THR A 513 9.24 6.43 19.04
C THR A 513 10.41 6.04 18.13
N ALA A 514 11.09 4.93 18.43
CA ALA A 514 12.17 4.39 17.58
C ALA A 514 11.64 3.90 16.24
N ILE A 515 10.47 3.24 16.23
CA ILE A 515 9.75 2.83 15.02
C ILE A 515 9.49 4.05 14.11
N GLY A 516 8.90 5.14 14.62
CA GLY A 516 8.68 6.34 13.79
C GLY A 516 9.96 7.02 13.29
N ILE A 517 11.05 6.97 14.06
CA ILE A 517 12.36 7.47 13.61
C ILE A 517 12.96 6.58 12.52
N VAL A 518 12.82 5.26 12.61
CA VAL A 518 13.19 4.31 11.53
C VAL A 518 12.32 4.52 10.30
N SER A 519 11.04 4.87 10.49
CA SER A 519 10.09 5.26 9.44
C SER A 519 10.47 6.55 8.68
N ALA A 520 11.52 7.27 9.10
CA ALA A 520 12.09 8.36 8.31
C ALA A 520 12.96 7.87 7.13
N VAL A 521 13.38 6.59 7.17
CA VAL A 521 14.35 5.98 6.23
C VAL A 521 13.74 4.78 5.51
N ILE A 522 12.91 4.02 6.23
CA ILE A 522 12.12 2.88 5.74
C ILE A 522 10.68 3.38 5.53
N ASP A 523 10.03 3.00 4.43
CA ASP A 523 8.64 3.38 4.17
C ASP A 523 7.70 2.85 5.25
N ASN A 524 6.64 3.58 5.57
CA ASN A 524 5.88 3.35 6.81
C ASN A 524 5.06 2.03 6.80
N VAL A 525 4.54 1.61 5.63
CA VAL A 525 3.75 0.37 5.47
C VAL A 525 4.54 -0.90 5.83
N PRO A 526 5.74 -1.17 5.27
CA PRO A 526 6.59 -2.29 5.71
C PRO A 526 6.79 -2.38 7.22
N LEU A 527 6.98 -1.24 7.89
CA LEU A 527 7.33 -1.19 9.31
C LEU A 527 6.11 -1.41 10.21
N VAL A 528 4.95 -0.82 9.89
CA VAL A 528 3.69 -1.08 10.60
C VAL A 528 3.25 -2.53 10.39
N ALA A 529 3.37 -3.06 9.16
CA ALA A 529 3.09 -4.46 8.86
C ALA A 529 3.97 -5.41 9.69
N ALA A 530 5.28 -5.16 9.77
CA ALA A 530 6.18 -5.94 10.61
C ALA A 530 5.77 -5.86 12.09
N THR A 531 5.39 -4.67 12.56
CA THR A 531 4.98 -4.47 13.96
C THR A 531 3.67 -5.18 14.31
N MET A 532 2.73 -5.30 13.36
CA MET A 532 1.51 -6.10 13.51
C MET A 532 1.79 -7.61 13.56
N GLY A 533 2.83 -8.11 12.90
CA GLY A 533 3.29 -9.50 13.04
C GLY A 533 4.17 -9.74 14.28
N MET A 534 4.73 -8.68 14.86
CA MET A 534 5.57 -8.75 16.07
C MET A 534 4.75 -8.86 17.36
N TYR A 535 3.56 -8.25 17.42
CA TYR A 535 2.78 -8.09 18.64
C TYR A 535 1.32 -8.54 18.46
N ASP A 536 0.87 -9.47 19.29
CA ASP A 536 -0.45 -10.08 19.19
C ASP A 536 -1.53 -9.34 19.99
N LEU A 537 -2.78 -9.37 19.51
CA LEU A 537 -3.92 -8.70 20.16
C LEU A 537 -4.27 -9.24 21.56
N SER A 538 -3.85 -10.46 21.91
CA SER A 538 -4.00 -11.00 23.27
C SER A 538 -3.02 -10.41 24.28
N GLN A 539 -1.87 -9.90 23.82
CA GLN A 539 -0.89 -9.16 24.64
C GLN A 539 -1.17 -7.66 24.60
N TYR A 540 -1.53 -7.15 23.42
CA TYR A 540 -1.76 -5.74 23.13
C TYR A 540 -3.17 -5.56 22.56
N PRO A 541 -4.20 -5.39 23.42
CA PRO A 541 -5.58 -5.32 22.96
C PRO A 541 -5.79 -4.16 21.96
N THR A 542 -6.89 -4.27 21.22
CA THR A 542 -7.44 -3.18 20.40
C THR A 542 -7.47 -1.88 21.20
N ASP A 543 -7.07 -0.76 20.59
CA ASP A 543 -6.99 0.55 21.25
C ASP A 543 -6.07 0.55 22.50
N SER A 544 -4.94 -0.16 22.39
CA SER A 544 -3.83 -0.01 23.34
C SER A 544 -2.82 1.05 22.88
N GLN A 545 -2.18 1.68 23.86
CA GLN A 545 -1.17 2.73 23.69
C GLN A 545 -0.06 2.39 22.69
N LEU A 546 0.31 1.10 22.55
CA LEU A 546 1.26 0.65 21.54
C LEU A 546 0.74 0.93 20.12
N TRP A 547 -0.50 0.54 19.80
CA TRP A 547 -1.08 0.70 18.46
C TRP A 547 -1.32 2.16 18.09
N GLU A 548 -1.76 2.96 19.06
CA GLU A 548 -1.97 4.40 18.90
C GLU A 548 -0.65 5.13 18.64
N LEU A 549 0.39 4.84 19.44
CA LEU A 549 1.72 5.41 19.22
C LEU A 549 2.36 4.91 17.92
N ILE A 550 2.15 3.66 17.50
CA ILE A 550 2.62 3.17 16.18
C ILE A 550 1.95 3.97 15.05
N ALA A 551 0.62 4.14 15.08
CA ALA A 551 -0.10 4.91 14.07
C ALA A 551 0.38 6.36 14.00
N TYR A 552 0.52 7.03 15.14
CA TYR A 552 1.07 8.38 15.20
C TYR A 552 2.52 8.45 14.69
N CYS A 553 3.41 7.59 15.22
CA CYS A 553 4.85 7.67 14.97
C CYS A 553 5.21 7.23 13.54
N ALA A 554 4.58 6.19 12.99
CA ALA A 554 4.81 5.77 11.61
C ALA A 554 4.12 6.69 10.59
N GLY A 555 2.93 7.23 10.91
CA GLY A 555 2.26 8.22 10.08
C GLY A 555 3.06 9.52 9.96
N THR A 556 3.50 10.09 11.08
CA THR A 556 4.22 11.38 11.11
C THR A 556 5.73 11.28 10.89
N GLY A 557 6.37 10.17 11.28
CA GLY A 557 7.82 9.95 11.18
C GLY A 557 8.35 10.01 9.74
N GLY A 558 7.52 9.60 8.77
CA GLY A 558 7.81 9.72 7.34
C GLY A 558 7.95 11.15 6.79
N SER A 559 7.74 12.18 7.63
CA SER A 559 8.04 13.60 7.34
C SER A 559 9.41 14.08 7.84
N LEU A 560 10.15 13.26 8.60
CA LEU A 560 11.46 13.65 9.11
C LEU A 560 12.51 13.75 7.99
N LEU A 561 12.41 12.93 6.94
CA LEU A 561 13.19 13.04 5.71
C LEU A 561 12.25 12.94 4.50
N ILE A 562 12.59 13.62 3.39
CA ILE A 562 11.77 13.66 2.16
C ILE A 562 11.54 12.28 1.50
N ILE A 563 12.30 11.26 1.89
CA ILE A 563 12.18 9.88 1.38
C ILE A 563 11.43 8.93 2.33
N GLY A 564 11.06 9.37 3.54
CA GLY A 564 10.43 8.52 4.57
C GLY A 564 8.94 8.24 4.34
N SER A 565 8.35 8.76 3.27
CA SER A 565 6.96 8.47 2.90
C SER A 565 6.75 8.69 1.39
N ALA A 566 5.81 7.95 0.81
CA ALA A 566 5.42 8.10 -0.59
C ALA A 566 4.98 9.53 -0.94
N ALA A 567 4.32 10.23 -0.01
CA ALA A 567 3.99 11.65 -0.11
C ALA A 567 5.24 12.55 -0.30
N GLY A 568 6.28 12.33 0.51
CA GLY A 568 7.56 13.04 0.39
C GLY A 568 8.22 12.83 -0.98
N VAL A 569 8.25 11.58 -1.45
CA VAL A 569 8.82 11.22 -2.77
C VAL A 569 8.00 11.82 -3.93
N ALA A 570 6.67 11.84 -3.83
CA ALA A 570 5.81 12.47 -4.83
C ALA A 570 6.05 13.99 -4.93
N TYR A 571 6.12 14.68 -3.79
CA TYR A 571 6.52 16.09 -3.73
C TYR A 571 7.92 16.33 -4.30
N MET A 572 8.89 15.46 -3.98
CA MET A 572 10.26 15.53 -4.48
C MET A 572 10.33 15.45 -6.00
N GLY A 573 9.63 14.49 -6.60
CA GLY A 573 9.55 14.31 -8.06
C GLY A 573 8.86 15.48 -8.75
N GLN A 574 7.83 16.07 -8.13
CA GLN A 574 7.14 17.24 -8.66
C GLN A 574 7.99 18.50 -8.59
N GLU A 575 8.39 18.97 -7.41
CA GLU A 575 9.10 20.25 -7.23
C GLU A 575 10.62 20.17 -7.40
N LYS A 576 11.14 18.99 -7.74
CA LYS A 576 12.57 18.71 -7.99
C LYS A 576 13.43 19.18 -6.81
N VAL A 577 12.94 18.86 -5.62
CA VAL A 577 13.54 19.27 -4.35
C VAL A 577 14.72 18.37 -4.03
N ASP A 578 15.81 18.96 -3.55
CA ASP A 578 17.02 18.23 -3.20
C ASP A 578 16.94 17.66 -1.78
N PHE A 579 17.43 16.43 -1.58
CA PHE A 579 17.43 15.76 -0.27
C PHE A 579 18.17 16.59 0.79
N VAL A 580 19.32 17.15 0.45
CA VAL A 580 20.15 17.95 1.35
C VAL A 580 19.52 19.33 1.62
N TRP A 581 18.75 19.87 0.67
CA TRP A 581 17.91 21.06 0.93
C TRP A 581 16.85 20.78 2.00
N TYR A 582 16.14 19.65 1.89
CA TYR A 582 15.09 19.27 2.85
C TYR A 582 15.68 18.96 4.22
N ALA A 583 16.72 18.10 4.26
CA ALA A 583 17.41 17.71 5.48
C ALA A 583 17.95 18.91 6.30
N ARG A 584 18.35 19.99 5.63
CA ARG A 584 18.88 21.21 6.27
C ARG A 584 17.82 22.23 6.69
N ARG A 585 16.57 22.14 6.23
CA ARG A 585 15.54 23.18 6.46
C ARG A 585 14.23 22.69 7.06
N ILE A 586 13.89 21.43 6.83
CA ILE A 586 12.58 20.87 7.12
C ILE A 586 12.67 19.80 8.22
N THR A 587 13.70 18.95 8.22
CA THR A 587 13.89 17.90 9.24
C THR A 587 13.89 18.45 10.66
N GLY A 588 14.49 19.62 10.92
CA GLY A 588 14.42 20.27 12.23
C GLY A 588 12.98 20.63 12.64
N PRO A 589 12.27 21.49 11.89
CA PRO A 589 10.85 21.77 12.10
C PRO A 589 9.94 20.54 12.18
N ALA A 590 10.14 19.53 11.32
CA ALA A 590 9.37 18.29 11.34
C ALA A 590 9.64 17.46 12.60
N PHE A 591 10.89 17.38 13.06
CA PHE A 591 11.26 16.70 14.31
C PHE A 591 10.69 17.40 15.54
N LEU A 592 10.64 18.74 15.55
CA LEU A 592 9.97 19.50 16.60
C LEU A 592 8.46 19.22 16.63
N GLY A 593 7.81 19.11 15.47
CA GLY A 593 6.42 18.67 15.36
C GLY A 593 6.20 17.24 15.89
N TYR A 594 6.96 16.29 15.36
CA TYR A 594 6.95 14.87 15.76
C TYR A 594 7.08 14.70 17.28
N MET A 595 8.11 15.29 17.89
CA MET A 595 8.32 15.20 19.34
C MET A 595 7.23 15.92 20.15
N ALA A 596 6.68 17.03 19.65
CA ALA A 596 5.58 17.72 20.31
C ALA A 596 4.27 16.94 20.27
N GLY A 597 3.99 16.19 19.21
CA GLY A 597 2.84 15.28 19.14
C GLY A 597 2.99 14.10 20.09
N ILE A 598 4.16 13.45 20.14
CA ILE A 598 4.44 12.39 21.14
C ILE A 598 4.27 12.94 22.57
N ALA A 599 4.86 14.09 22.88
CA ALA A 599 4.73 14.72 24.19
C ALA A 599 3.27 15.07 24.54
N THR A 600 2.46 15.48 23.54
CA THR A 600 1.03 15.75 23.70
C THR A 600 0.26 14.45 23.99
N TYR A 601 0.52 13.40 23.22
CA TYR A 601 -0.13 12.09 23.42
C TYR A 601 0.19 11.52 24.81
N VAL A 602 1.47 11.53 25.20
CA VAL A 602 1.87 11.05 26.54
C VAL A 602 1.21 11.89 27.62
N ALA A 603 1.18 13.23 27.47
CA ALA A 603 0.54 14.12 28.44
C ALA A 603 -0.97 13.87 28.61
N THR A 604 -1.71 13.56 27.54
CA THR A 604 -3.15 13.22 27.64
C THR A 604 -3.40 11.83 28.24
N HIS A 605 -2.38 10.99 28.36
CA HIS A 605 -2.46 9.64 28.93
C HIS A 605 -1.72 9.49 30.27
N LEU A 606 -1.21 10.58 30.87
CA LEU A 606 -0.58 10.52 32.20
C LEU A 606 -1.55 10.12 33.32
N ASP A 607 -2.85 10.39 33.19
CA ASP A 607 -3.85 10.08 34.22
C ASP A 607 -4.06 8.56 34.40
N THR A 608 -3.95 7.76 33.33
CA THR A 608 -4.07 6.30 33.41
C THR A 608 -2.83 5.65 34.02
N VAL A 609 -1.64 6.23 33.82
CA VAL A 609 -0.38 5.81 34.45
C VAL A 609 -0.35 6.22 35.93
N SER A 610 -0.95 7.37 36.26
CA SER A 610 -0.92 7.93 37.61
C SER A 610 -1.87 7.20 38.58
N ALA A 611 -3.05 6.77 38.14
CA ALA A 611 -4.05 6.14 39.02
C ALA A 611 -3.55 4.88 39.77
N PRO A 612 -2.86 3.90 39.14
CA PRO A 612 -2.30 2.74 39.85
C PRO A 612 -1.17 3.11 40.82
N VAL A 613 -0.33 4.10 40.45
CA VAL A 613 0.80 4.53 41.29
C VAL A 613 0.32 5.32 42.51
N LEU A 614 -0.71 6.15 42.36
CA LEU A 614 -1.33 6.88 43.47
C LEU A 614 -2.10 5.93 44.41
N ALA A 615 -2.74 4.89 43.85
CA ALA A 615 -3.36 3.81 44.63
C ALA A 615 -2.30 3.03 45.44
N LEU A 616 -1.19 2.62 44.83
CA LEU A 616 -0.09 1.96 45.53
C LEU A 616 0.57 2.84 46.59
N ALA A 617 0.75 4.14 46.34
CA ALA A 617 1.27 5.08 47.33
C ALA A 617 0.33 5.22 48.54
N THR A 618 -0.98 5.32 48.30
CA THR A 618 -1.98 5.41 49.38
C THR A 618 -2.18 4.09 50.14
N GLU A 619 -2.10 2.93 49.48
CA GLU A 619 -2.06 1.62 50.17
C GLU A 619 -0.79 1.43 51.00
N GLN A 620 0.35 1.97 50.56
CA GLN A 620 1.62 1.92 51.31
C GLN A 620 1.77 3.04 52.35
N GLY A 621 0.76 3.92 52.51
CA GLY A 621 0.79 5.00 53.50
C GLY A 621 1.81 6.10 53.22
N LEU A 622 2.26 6.24 51.97
CA LEU A 622 3.15 7.30 51.52
C LEU A 622 2.31 8.53 51.14
N THR A 623 2.42 9.58 51.96
CA THR A 623 1.72 10.87 51.84
C THR A 623 2.41 11.85 50.91
#